data_AF-A0A355T687-F1
#
_entry.id   AF-A0A355T687-F1
#
_cell.length_a   1.000
_cell.length_b   1.000
_cell.length_c   1.000
_cell.angle_alpha   90.00
_cell.angle_beta   90.00
_cell.angle_gamma   90.00
#
_symmetry.space_group_name_H-M   'P 1'
#
loop_
_entity.id
_entity.type
_entity.pdbx_description
1 polymer ?
#
loop_
_entity_poly.entity_id
_entity_poly.type
_entity_poly.pdbx_seq_one_letter_code
_entity_poly.pdbx_strand_id
1 'polypeptide(L)'
;MTFDEVVAQSLAPETLQSVFNAYQQAQNGGDVAAQDQLPMRTMAPLLPNVTLMEHVDDDTIIYRIAGEAIVARLGFNPTGQNFLDLIAPSVRAETALTNKTGLDERCGHYAVYENQYESGRRMISESLMLPMRKTAGGRVAFIFGYHVHHKATDIGVLGARTALGVRWIIADFVDIGFGVPQALSGAEQSQGRRGA
;
A
#
# COMPACT_ATOMS: atom_id res chain seq x y z
N MET A 1 -5.81 13.27 3.57
CA MET A 1 -5.73 13.03 5.03
C MET A 1 -4.35 13.41 5.53
N THR A 2 -4.22 13.80 6.80
CA THR A 2 -2.94 13.89 7.49
C THR A 2 -2.49 12.51 7.98
N PHE A 3 -1.24 12.38 8.39
CA PHE A 3 -0.77 11.13 8.97
C PHE A 3 -1.42 10.82 10.34
N ASP A 4 -1.69 11.84 11.16
CA ASP A 4 -2.38 11.66 12.44
C ASP A 4 -3.79 11.09 12.24
N GLU A 5 -4.49 11.51 11.19
CA GLU A 5 -5.79 10.94 10.80
C GLU A 5 -5.67 9.47 10.39
N VAL A 6 -4.59 9.07 9.70
CA VAL A 6 -4.34 7.66 9.36
C VAL A 6 -4.12 6.82 10.61
N VAL A 7 -3.25 7.28 11.52
CA VAL A 7 -2.95 6.58 12.77
C VAL A 7 -4.20 6.42 13.62
N ALA A 8 -5.00 7.48 13.77
CA ALA A 8 -6.23 7.44 14.55
C ALA A 8 -7.27 6.42 14.01
N GLN A 9 -7.22 6.12 12.71
CA GLN A 9 -8.15 5.20 12.05
C GLN A 9 -7.63 3.76 11.92
N SER A 10 -6.32 3.54 12.05
CA SER A 10 -5.73 2.21 11.90
C SER A 10 -6.02 1.30 13.08
N LEU A 11 -6.14 0.01 12.81
CA LEU A 11 -6.18 -1.01 13.88
C LEU A 11 -4.80 -1.30 14.49
N ALA A 12 -3.72 -0.75 13.95
CA ALA A 12 -2.38 -0.82 14.51
C ALA A 12 -1.74 0.58 14.56
N PRO A 13 -2.21 1.47 15.46
CA PRO A 13 -1.74 2.86 15.51
C PRO A 13 -0.25 2.98 15.87
N GLU A 14 0.22 2.28 16.91
CA GLU A 14 1.63 2.30 17.35
C GLU A 14 2.57 1.70 16.29
N THR A 15 2.13 0.56 15.75
CA THR A 15 2.28 0.09 14.37
C THR A 15 2.76 1.11 13.33
N LEU A 16 1.76 1.75 12.72
CA LEU A 16 1.93 2.72 11.66
C LEU A 16 2.75 3.93 12.10
N GLN A 17 2.59 4.40 13.33
CA GLN A 17 3.40 5.50 13.85
C GLN A 17 4.90 5.18 13.77
N SER A 18 5.30 3.96 14.15
CA SER A 18 6.70 3.53 14.09
C SER A 18 7.22 3.46 12.65
N VAL A 19 6.39 2.97 11.73
CA VAL A 19 6.70 2.91 10.30
C VAL A 19 6.93 4.31 9.73
N PHE A 20 6.03 5.25 10.04
CA PHE A 20 6.11 6.60 9.53
C PHE A 20 7.28 7.37 10.14
N ASN A 21 7.53 7.21 11.44
CA ASN A 21 8.71 7.80 12.08
C ASN A 21 10.00 7.34 11.40
N ALA A 22 10.10 6.05 11.05
CA ALA A 22 11.25 5.52 10.32
C ALA A 22 11.35 6.07 8.89
N TYR A 23 10.22 6.22 8.20
CA TYR A 23 10.15 6.85 6.89
C TYR A 23 10.58 8.32 6.93
N GLN A 24 10.09 9.10 7.90
CA GLN A 24 10.44 10.52 8.08
C GLN A 24 11.92 10.70 8.43
N GLN A 25 12.51 9.82 9.25
CA GLN A 25 13.95 9.84 9.53
C GLN A 25 14.80 9.65 8.26
N ALA A 26 14.26 8.96 7.26
CA ALA A 26 14.91 8.73 5.97
C ALA A 26 14.58 9.81 4.92
N GLN A 27 13.69 10.76 5.22
CA GLN A 27 13.51 11.96 4.40
C GLN A 27 14.74 12.86 4.58
N ASN A 28 15.36 13.24 3.47
CA ASN A 28 16.54 14.10 3.47
C ASN A 28 16.28 15.33 2.60
N GLY A 29 16.78 16.50 3.03
CA GLY A 29 16.73 17.74 2.25
C GLY A 29 15.32 18.25 1.92
N GLY A 30 14.29 17.82 2.65
CA GLY A 30 12.90 18.18 2.36
C GLY A 30 12.30 17.42 1.17
N ASP A 31 12.74 16.18 0.93
CA ASP A 31 12.23 15.29 -0.12
C ASP A 31 11.61 14.01 0.46
N VAL A 32 11.04 13.14 -0.39
CA VAL A 32 10.57 11.81 0.03
C VAL A 32 11.74 10.94 0.52
N ALA A 33 11.44 9.88 1.28
CA ALA A 33 12.47 9.02 1.84
C ALA A 33 13.33 8.36 0.76
N ALA A 34 14.58 8.08 1.10
CA ALA A 34 15.47 7.22 0.30
C ALA A 34 15.65 5.87 0.99
N GLN A 35 15.57 4.78 0.23
CA GLN A 35 15.68 3.42 0.75
C GLN A 35 17.01 3.19 1.48
N ASP A 36 18.11 3.71 0.95
CA ASP A 36 19.45 3.61 1.54
C ASP A 36 19.65 4.44 2.82
N GLN A 37 18.68 5.29 3.19
CA GLN A 37 18.65 6.07 4.43
C GLN A 37 17.68 5.52 5.48
N LEU A 38 16.97 4.41 5.19
CA LEU A 38 16.05 3.83 6.16
C LEU A 38 16.80 3.39 7.43
N PRO A 39 16.28 3.70 8.63
CA PRO A 39 16.91 3.30 9.88
C PRO A 39 16.69 1.80 10.13
N MET A 40 17.51 0.97 9.49
CA MET A 40 17.32 -0.49 9.43
C MET A 40 17.19 -1.17 10.79
N ARG A 41 17.84 -0.63 11.83
CA ARG A 41 17.72 -1.15 13.20
C ARG A 41 16.31 -1.00 13.75
N THR A 42 15.70 0.16 13.55
CA THR A 42 14.32 0.46 13.98
C THR A 42 13.31 -0.24 13.07
N MET A 43 13.65 -0.38 11.79
CA MET A 43 12.81 -1.03 10.79
C MET A 43 12.76 -2.55 10.90
N ALA A 44 13.81 -3.20 11.41
CA ALA A 44 13.95 -4.66 11.40
C ALA A 44 12.70 -5.42 11.91
N PRO A 45 12.05 -5.04 13.03
CA PRO A 45 10.84 -5.71 13.50
C PRO A 45 9.62 -5.54 12.58
N LEU A 46 9.62 -4.51 11.73
CA LEU A 46 8.53 -4.14 10.84
C LEU A 46 8.64 -4.82 9.46
N LEU A 47 9.86 -5.20 9.07
CA LEU A 47 10.17 -5.78 7.75
C LEU A 47 9.32 -7.00 7.34
N PRO A 48 8.88 -7.90 8.25
CA PRO A 48 8.02 -9.01 7.84
C PRO A 48 6.73 -8.57 7.12
N ASN A 49 6.23 -7.37 7.40
CA ASN A 49 5.00 -6.82 6.83
C ASN A 49 5.23 -5.72 5.79
N VAL A 50 6.48 -5.55 5.34
CA VAL A 50 6.85 -4.53 4.35
C VAL A 50 6.83 -5.11 2.94
N THR A 51 6.42 -4.30 1.98
CA THR A 51 6.75 -4.48 0.57
C THR A 51 7.57 -3.29 0.08
N LEU A 52 8.47 -3.56 -0.86
CA LEU A 52 9.12 -2.51 -1.64
C LEU A 52 8.84 -2.83 -3.10
N MET A 53 8.21 -1.89 -3.79
CA MET A 53 7.86 -2.03 -5.20
C MET A 53 8.55 -0.94 -6.00
N GLU A 54 8.74 -1.18 -7.30
CA GLU A 54 9.28 -0.21 -8.25
C GLU A 54 8.29 0.00 -9.38
N HIS A 55 7.89 1.24 -9.61
CA HIS A 55 7.11 1.65 -10.77
C HIS A 55 8.05 1.74 -11.98
N VAL A 56 7.81 0.88 -12.97
CA VAL A 56 8.60 0.80 -14.20
C VAL A 56 7.94 1.62 -15.30
N ASP A 57 6.63 1.44 -15.47
CA ASP A 57 5.75 2.14 -16.41
C ASP A 57 4.29 2.04 -15.92
N ASP A 58 3.35 2.64 -16.68
CA ASP A 58 1.95 2.79 -16.28
C ASP A 58 1.22 1.45 -16.01
N ASP A 59 1.68 0.35 -16.62
CA ASP A 59 1.09 -0.98 -16.47
C ASP A 59 1.97 -1.94 -15.63
N THR A 60 3.11 -1.46 -15.14
CA THR A 60 4.14 -2.32 -14.52
C THR A 60 4.66 -1.75 -13.20
N ILE A 61 4.27 -2.39 -12.10
CA ILE A 61 4.79 -2.13 -10.76
C ILE A 61 5.38 -3.43 -10.21
N ILE A 62 6.71 -3.53 -10.10
CA ILE A 62 7.39 -4.77 -9.75
C ILE A 62 7.65 -4.87 -8.25
N TYR A 63 7.28 -5.98 -7.63
CA TYR A 63 7.74 -6.31 -6.29
C TYR A 63 9.26 -6.53 -6.28
N ARG A 64 10.00 -5.65 -5.60
CA ARG A 64 11.43 -5.80 -5.37
C ARG A 64 11.70 -6.54 -4.06
N ILE A 65 10.91 -6.26 -3.03
CA ILE A 65 10.97 -6.92 -1.72
C ILE A 65 9.56 -7.25 -1.25
N ALA A 66 9.39 -8.43 -0.67
CA ALA A 66 8.22 -8.81 0.10
C ALA A 66 8.69 -9.46 1.41
N GLY A 67 8.24 -8.93 2.54
CA GLY A 67 8.52 -9.49 3.86
C GLY A 67 7.96 -10.90 4.02
N GLU A 68 8.53 -11.67 4.94
CA GLU A 68 8.16 -13.08 5.14
C GLU A 68 6.67 -13.27 5.51
N ALA A 69 6.06 -12.33 6.25
CA ALA A 69 4.64 -12.41 6.55
C ALA A 69 3.79 -12.12 5.31
N ILE A 70 4.26 -11.27 4.39
CA ILE A 70 3.61 -11.07 3.07
C ILE A 70 3.65 -12.37 2.28
N VAL A 71 4.82 -12.99 2.15
CA VAL A 71 5.02 -14.25 1.42
C VAL A 71 4.14 -15.37 2.00
N ALA A 72 4.14 -15.54 3.32
CA ALA A 72 3.32 -16.54 4.00
C ALA A 72 1.82 -16.35 3.73
N ARG A 73 1.35 -15.10 3.63
CA ARG A 73 -0.06 -14.77 3.38
C ARG A 73 -0.48 -14.97 1.92
N LEU A 74 0.39 -14.61 0.98
CA LEU A 74 0.14 -14.82 -0.44
C LEU A 74 0.21 -16.31 -0.82
N GLY A 75 0.97 -17.10 -0.06
CA GLY A 75 1.23 -18.52 -0.35
C GLY A 75 2.35 -18.73 -1.39
N PHE A 76 2.94 -17.64 -1.89
CA PHE A 76 4.07 -17.63 -2.81
C PHE A 76 4.89 -16.35 -2.62
N ASN A 77 6.13 -16.34 -3.13
CA ASN A 77 6.95 -15.14 -3.12
C ASN A 77 6.64 -14.27 -4.36
N PRO A 78 6.09 -13.05 -4.19
CA PRO A 78 5.72 -12.20 -5.32
C PRO A 78 6.91 -11.43 -5.92
N THR A 79 8.12 -11.51 -5.33
CA THR A 79 9.29 -10.78 -5.85
C THR A 79 9.53 -11.08 -7.33
N GLY A 80 9.72 -10.01 -8.12
CA GLY A 80 9.88 -10.06 -9.57
C GLY A 80 8.56 -10.05 -10.36
N GLN A 81 7.42 -10.25 -9.71
CA GLN A 81 6.10 -10.22 -10.36
C GLN A 81 5.52 -8.80 -10.39
N ASN A 82 4.62 -8.58 -11.35
CA ASN A 82 3.85 -7.35 -11.43
C ASN A 82 2.76 -7.34 -10.36
N PHE A 83 2.77 -6.32 -9.52
CA PHE A 83 1.78 -6.07 -8.48
C PHE A 83 0.36 -5.97 -9.06
N LEU A 84 0.21 -5.32 -10.21
CA LEU A 84 -1.11 -5.12 -10.82
C LEU A 84 -1.78 -6.44 -11.25
N ASP A 85 -1.01 -7.50 -11.48
CA ASP A 85 -1.55 -8.84 -11.77
C ASP A 85 -2.24 -9.47 -10.56
N LEU A 86 -1.90 -9.04 -9.34
CA LEU A 86 -2.52 -9.49 -8.09
C LEU A 86 -3.75 -8.65 -7.71
N ILE A 87 -3.92 -7.48 -8.32
CA ILE A 87 -5.08 -6.62 -8.09
C ILE A 87 -6.29 -7.14 -8.86
N ALA A 88 -7.44 -7.12 -8.18
CA ALA A 88 -8.71 -7.48 -8.79
C ALA A 88 -8.97 -6.65 -10.07
N PRO A 89 -9.40 -7.26 -11.19
CA PRO A 89 -9.52 -6.56 -12.47
C PRO A 89 -10.37 -5.28 -12.42
N SER A 90 -11.41 -5.27 -11.59
CA SER A 90 -12.35 -4.15 -11.44
C SER A 90 -11.72 -2.86 -10.90
N VAL A 91 -10.58 -2.95 -10.21
CA VAL A 91 -9.94 -1.81 -9.52
C VAL A 91 -8.48 -1.64 -9.93
N ARG A 92 -8.00 -2.42 -10.90
CA ARG A 92 -6.59 -2.41 -11.34
C ARG A 92 -6.17 -1.07 -11.91
N ALA A 93 -6.96 -0.51 -12.82
CA ALA A 93 -6.65 0.77 -13.46
C ALA A 93 -6.62 1.93 -12.45
N GLU A 94 -7.57 1.95 -11.52
CA GLU A 94 -7.60 2.92 -10.42
C GLU A 94 -6.37 2.74 -9.51
N THR A 95 -6.01 1.51 -9.16
CA THR A 95 -4.83 1.22 -8.33
C THR A 95 -3.54 1.67 -9.00
N ALA A 96 -3.39 1.44 -10.31
CA ALA A 96 -2.24 1.91 -11.09
C ALA A 96 -2.15 3.45 -11.05
N LEU A 97 -3.26 4.13 -11.30
CA LEU A 97 -3.35 5.59 -11.24
C LEU A 97 -3.00 6.13 -9.86
N THR A 98 -3.57 5.57 -8.78
CA THR A 98 -3.29 6.00 -7.40
C THR A 98 -1.81 5.88 -7.04
N ASN A 99 -1.17 4.77 -7.43
CA ASN A 99 0.26 4.58 -7.19
C ASN A 99 1.11 5.58 -7.99
N LYS A 100 0.77 5.81 -9.26
CA LYS A 100 1.43 6.81 -10.10
C LYS A 100 1.27 8.22 -9.54
N THR A 101 0.06 8.62 -9.15
CA THR A 101 -0.22 9.91 -8.52
C THR A 101 0.57 10.08 -7.22
N GLY A 102 0.67 9.05 -6.38
CA GLY A 102 1.49 9.11 -5.16
C GLY A 102 2.97 9.40 -5.44
N LEU A 103 3.51 8.84 -6.52
CA LEU A 103 4.89 9.10 -6.96
C LEU A 103 5.05 10.51 -7.53
N ASP A 104 4.15 10.92 -8.43
CA ASP A 104 4.22 12.21 -9.13
C ASP A 104 4.02 13.40 -8.17
N GLU A 105 3.02 13.29 -7.29
CA GLU A 105 2.61 14.34 -6.35
C GLU A 105 3.30 14.21 -4.98
N ARG A 106 4.18 13.22 -4.81
CA ARG A 106 4.93 12.95 -3.57
C ARG A 106 4.02 12.85 -2.33
N CYS A 107 2.90 12.16 -2.48
CA CYS A 107 1.96 11.88 -1.40
C CYS A 107 1.86 10.37 -1.14
N GLY A 108 1.57 10.01 0.10
CA GLY A 108 1.22 8.62 0.43
C GLY A 108 -0.20 8.29 0.02
N HIS A 109 -0.58 7.03 0.08
CA HIS A 109 -1.98 6.63 0.13
C HIS A 109 -2.21 5.57 1.20
N TYR A 110 -3.35 5.68 1.86
CA TYR A 110 -3.82 4.74 2.86
C TYR A 110 -5.09 4.07 2.37
N ALA A 111 -5.11 2.75 2.49
CA ALA A 111 -6.20 1.94 2.00
C ALA A 111 -6.61 0.89 3.01
N VAL A 112 -7.91 0.69 3.15
CA VAL A 112 -8.50 -0.43 3.87
C VAL A 112 -9.38 -1.19 2.90
N TYR A 113 -9.11 -2.47 2.71
CA TYR A 113 -9.75 -3.27 1.68
C TYR A 113 -9.85 -4.74 2.07
N GLU A 114 -10.81 -5.44 1.48
CA GLU A 114 -10.95 -6.88 1.60
C GLU A 114 -10.17 -7.60 0.50
N ASN A 115 -9.48 -8.65 0.89
CA ASN A 115 -8.73 -9.56 0.02
C ASN A 115 -9.43 -10.91 -0.06
N GLN A 116 -9.22 -11.60 -1.18
CA GLN A 116 -9.56 -13.01 -1.35
C GLN A 116 -8.28 -13.81 -1.62
N TYR A 117 -8.09 -14.90 -0.89
CA TYR A 117 -6.96 -15.82 -1.08
C TYR A 117 -7.40 -17.14 -1.71
N GLU A 118 -6.45 -17.86 -2.34
CA GLU A 118 -6.68 -19.21 -2.89
C GLU A 118 -7.22 -20.22 -1.87
N SER A 119 -6.87 -20.03 -0.60
CA SER A 119 -7.42 -20.79 0.53
C SER A 119 -8.94 -20.60 0.73
N GLY A 120 -9.60 -19.73 -0.03
CA GLY A 120 -10.98 -19.30 0.15
C GLY A 120 -11.14 -18.21 1.21
N ARG A 121 -10.16 -17.97 2.08
CA ARG A 121 -10.26 -16.95 3.14
C ARG A 121 -10.46 -15.56 2.56
N ARG A 122 -11.37 -14.78 3.16
CA ARG A 122 -11.46 -13.33 3.00
C ARG A 122 -10.93 -12.63 4.23
N MET A 123 -10.18 -11.55 4.03
CA MET A 123 -9.59 -10.79 5.12
C MET A 123 -9.57 -9.30 4.80
N ILE A 124 -9.90 -8.47 5.78
CA ILE A 124 -9.62 -7.04 5.71
C ILE A 124 -8.13 -6.83 5.93
N SER A 125 -7.54 -5.98 5.11
CA SER A 125 -6.16 -5.52 5.21
C SER A 125 -6.13 -4.00 5.12
N GLU A 126 -5.19 -3.42 5.83
CA GLU A 126 -4.83 -2.01 5.72
C GLU A 126 -3.47 -1.92 5.06
N SER A 127 -3.26 -0.89 4.25
CA SER A 127 -1.96 -0.64 3.63
C SER A 127 -1.68 0.84 3.63
N LEU A 128 -0.50 1.20 4.14
CA LEU A 128 0.10 2.50 3.96
C LEU A 128 1.18 2.36 2.88
N MET A 129 1.04 3.14 1.81
CA MET A 129 1.93 3.11 0.67
C MET A 129 2.56 4.48 0.51
N LEU A 130 3.88 4.53 0.56
CA LEU A 130 4.64 5.78 0.58
C LEU A 130 5.60 5.84 -0.62
N PRO A 131 5.66 6.97 -1.35
CA PRO A 131 6.61 7.16 -2.44
C PRO A 131 8.03 7.18 -1.88
N MET A 132 9.00 6.66 -2.63
CA MET A 132 10.37 6.50 -2.16
C MET A 132 11.35 6.60 -3.33
N ARG A 133 12.58 6.96 -3.02
CA ARG A 133 13.73 6.88 -3.93
C ARG A 133 14.56 5.66 -3.61
N LYS A 134 15.23 5.10 -4.62
CA LYS A 134 16.21 4.03 -4.39
C LYS A 134 17.42 4.51 -3.61
N THR A 135 17.94 5.69 -3.97
CA THR A 135 19.09 6.34 -3.33
C THR A 135 18.83 7.83 -3.18
N ALA A 136 19.56 8.48 -2.28
CA ALA A 136 19.57 9.94 -2.20
C ALA A 136 19.90 10.55 -3.60
N GLY A 137 19.10 11.54 -4.03
CA GLY A 137 19.23 12.17 -5.35
C GLY A 137 18.65 11.40 -6.54
N GLY A 138 18.22 10.14 -6.36
CA GLY A 138 17.57 9.34 -7.40
C GLY A 138 16.13 9.78 -7.68
N ARG A 139 15.51 9.24 -8.74
CA ARG A 139 14.09 9.50 -9.06
C ARG A 139 13.16 8.85 -8.02
N VAL A 140 11.99 9.47 -7.81
CA VAL A 140 10.89 8.91 -7.02
C VAL A 140 10.19 7.86 -7.88
N ALA A 141 10.56 6.60 -7.69
CA ALA A 141 10.04 5.48 -8.50
C ALA A 141 9.77 4.23 -7.66
N PHE A 142 10.07 4.28 -6.35
CA PHE A 142 9.85 3.18 -5.44
C PHE A 142 8.63 3.46 -4.58
N ILE A 143 7.95 2.40 -4.17
CA ILE A 143 6.77 2.47 -3.31
C ILE A 143 7.06 1.57 -2.12
N PHE A 144 7.17 2.19 -0.95
CA PHE A 144 7.35 1.51 0.32
C PHE A 144 5.98 1.25 0.93
N GLY A 145 5.59 -0.03 0.98
CA GLY A 145 4.31 -0.47 1.52
C GLY A 145 4.47 -1.09 2.89
N TYR A 146 3.58 -0.75 3.82
CA TYR A 146 3.42 -1.47 5.08
C TYR A 146 1.98 -1.97 5.20
N HIS A 147 1.83 -3.26 5.51
CA HIS A 147 0.55 -3.93 5.44
C HIS A 147 0.15 -4.52 6.80
N VAL A 148 -0.97 -4.03 7.34
CA VAL A 148 -1.58 -4.57 8.56
C VAL A 148 -2.71 -5.50 8.12
N HIS A 149 -2.71 -6.74 8.61
CA HIS A 149 -3.83 -7.65 8.36
C HIS A 149 -4.71 -7.74 9.59
N HIS A 150 -6.02 -7.79 9.35
CA HIS A 150 -7.01 -7.90 10.41
C HIS A 150 -7.51 -9.34 10.54
N LYS A 151 -8.73 -9.48 11.07
CA LYS A 151 -9.45 -10.74 11.23
C LYS A 151 -9.91 -11.27 9.87
N ALA A 152 -10.08 -12.59 9.80
CA ALA A 152 -10.84 -13.20 8.71
C ALA A 152 -12.27 -12.67 8.75
N THR A 153 -12.75 -12.20 7.61
CA THR A 153 -14.12 -11.67 7.46
C THR A 153 -15.08 -12.74 6.99
N ASP A 154 -14.62 -13.69 6.17
CA ASP A 154 -15.46 -14.73 5.59
C ASP A 154 -14.62 -15.90 5.01
N ILE A 155 -15.31 -16.97 4.59
CA ILE A 155 -14.77 -18.06 3.77
C ILE A 155 -15.48 -18.02 2.41
N GLY A 156 -14.79 -17.50 1.40
CA GLY A 156 -15.16 -17.56 -0.01
C GLY A 156 -14.82 -18.90 -0.66
N VAL A 157 -14.93 -18.94 -2.00
CA VAL A 157 -14.76 -20.16 -2.82
C VAL A 157 -13.30 -20.62 -2.83
N LEU A 158 -13.07 -21.88 -2.47
CA LEU A 158 -11.76 -22.54 -2.50
C LEU A 158 -11.22 -22.61 -3.94
N GLY A 159 -9.94 -22.28 -4.15
CA GLY A 159 -9.26 -22.39 -5.45
C GLY A 159 -9.42 -21.21 -6.41
N ALA A 160 -10.09 -20.13 -5.99
CA ALA A 160 -10.08 -18.87 -6.73
C ALA A 160 -8.70 -18.20 -6.61
N ARG A 161 -8.13 -17.69 -7.71
CA ARG A 161 -6.82 -16.99 -7.68
C ARG A 161 -6.83 -15.88 -6.63
N THR A 162 -5.71 -15.72 -5.92
CA THR A 162 -5.53 -14.63 -4.96
C THR A 162 -5.78 -13.29 -5.65
N ALA A 163 -6.67 -12.48 -5.08
CA ALA A 163 -7.06 -11.18 -5.59
C ALA A 163 -7.11 -10.17 -4.45
N LEU A 164 -6.37 -9.08 -4.61
CA LEU A 164 -6.32 -7.98 -3.66
C LEU A 164 -7.34 -6.90 -4.02
N GLY A 165 -7.96 -6.28 -3.01
CA GLY A 165 -8.89 -5.17 -3.21
C GLY A 165 -10.23 -5.57 -3.82
N VAL A 166 -10.77 -6.75 -3.47
CA VAL A 166 -12.10 -7.19 -3.97
C VAL A 166 -13.24 -6.29 -3.47
N ARG A 167 -13.01 -5.57 -2.37
CA ARG A 167 -13.88 -4.50 -1.87
C ARG A 167 -13.06 -3.44 -1.16
N TRP A 168 -13.21 -2.18 -1.53
CA TRP A 168 -12.58 -1.05 -0.85
C TRP A 168 -13.49 -0.50 0.26
N ILE A 169 -12.87 -0.15 1.38
CA ILE A 169 -13.54 0.43 2.55
C ILE A 169 -13.04 1.87 2.75
N ILE A 170 -11.72 2.08 2.64
CA ILE A 170 -11.07 3.40 2.66
C ILE A 170 -10.03 3.42 1.52
N ALA A 171 -9.92 4.55 0.83
CA ALA A 171 -8.91 4.79 -0.20
C ALA A 171 -8.64 6.29 -0.30
N ASP A 172 -7.60 6.76 0.40
CA ASP A 172 -7.35 8.19 0.55
C ASP A 172 -5.87 8.53 0.42
N PHE A 173 -5.57 9.68 -0.18
CA PHE A 173 -4.21 10.23 -0.17
C PHE A 173 -3.83 10.76 1.22
N VAL A 174 -2.56 10.59 1.55
CA VAL A 174 -1.95 10.98 2.81
C VAL A 174 -0.90 12.05 2.51
N ASP A 175 -1.07 13.22 3.13
CA ASP A 175 -0.06 14.27 3.09
C ASP A 175 1.15 13.83 3.93
N ILE A 176 2.32 13.81 3.30
CA ILE A 176 3.60 13.46 3.92
C ILE A 176 4.58 14.65 3.93
N GLY A 177 4.06 15.87 3.83
CA GLY A 177 4.80 17.13 3.83
C GLY A 177 4.82 17.85 2.48
N PHE A 178 4.08 17.38 1.48
CA PHE A 178 4.06 17.94 0.12
C PHE A 178 2.65 18.33 -0.36
N GLY A 179 1.64 18.14 0.50
CA GLY A 179 0.24 18.25 0.14
C GLY A 179 -0.33 16.95 -0.42
N VAL A 180 -1.58 17.03 -0.85
CA VAL A 180 -2.29 15.96 -1.55
C VAL A 180 -2.91 16.51 -2.84
N PRO A 181 -3.17 15.66 -3.85
CA PRO A 181 -3.80 16.10 -5.09
C PRO A 181 -5.14 16.77 -4.80
N GLN A 182 -5.35 17.99 -5.33
CA GLN A 182 -6.62 18.71 -5.18
C GLN A 182 -7.77 18.02 -5.94
N ALA A 183 -7.45 17.16 -6.90
CA ALA A 183 -8.41 16.42 -7.69
C ALA A 183 -8.07 14.93 -7.69
N LEU A 184 -8.63 14.21 -6.72
CA LEU A 184 -9.23 12.88 -6.88
C LEU A 184 -10.42 12.75 -5.91
N SER A 185 -11.21 13.82 -5.76
CA SER A 185 -12.55 13.75 -5.15
C SER A 185 -13.51 13.14 -6.17
N GLY A 186 -13.34 11.85 -6.44
CA GLY A 186 -14.02 11.15 -7.52
C GLY A 186 -14.22 9.67 -7.29
N ALA A 187 -14.08 9.18 -6.05
CA ALA A 187 -14.74 7.95 -5.65
C ALA A 187 -16.10 8.34 -5.07
N GLU A 188 -17.05 8.72 -5.95
CA GLU A 188 -18.44 8.45 -5.61
C GLU A 188 -18.51 6.97 -5.27
N GLN A 189 -18.85 6.72 -4.01
CA GLN A 189 -19.10 5.41 -3.44
C GLN A 189 -20.00 4.61 -4.38
N SER A 190 -19.42 3.78 -5.24
CA SER A 190 -20.15 2.80 -6.04
C SER A 190 -20.53 1.58 -5.17
N GLN A 191 -21.01 1.82 -3.95
CA GLN A 191 -21.72 0.85 -3.12
C GLN A 191 -22.82 1.57 -2.34
N GLY A 192 -23.90 1.92 -3.04
CA GLY A 192 -25.05 2.59 -2.41
C GLY A 192 -26.27 2.88 -3.28
N ARG A 193 -26.44 2.26 -4.46
CA ARG A 193 -27.73 2.25 -5.17
C ARG A 193 -28.17 0.82 -5.44
N ARG A 194 -28.75 0.18 -4.42
CA ARG A 194 -29.97 -0.62 -4.62
C ARG A 194 -31.09 0.43 -4.58
N GLY A 195 -31.84 0.70 -5.64
CA GLY A 195 -32.57 -0.27 -6.43
C GLY A 195 -33.85 -0.62 -5.67
N ALA A 196 -34.89 0.20 -5.90
CA ALA A 196 -36.33 0.06 -5.60
C ALA A 196 -36.75 -0.48 -4.22
#